data_AF-A0A530Z9T2-F1
#
_entry.id   AF-A0A530Z9T2-F1
#
_cell.length_a   1.000
_cell.length_b   1.000
_cell.length_c   1.000
_cell.angle_alpha   90.00
_cell.angle_beta   90.00
_cell.angle_gamma   90.00
#
_symmetry.space_group_name_H-M   'P 1'
#
loop_
_entity.id
_entity.type
_entity.pdbx_description
1 polymer ?
#
loop_
_entity_poly.entity_id
_entity_poly.type
_entity_poly.pdbx_seq_one_letter_code
_entity_poly.pdbx_strand_id
1 'polypeptide(L)'
;MAQSTTQIFGARRDQAFPTLAEVDIDRMRRFGEASAYAAGEHIIEAGDVAPGLIVVLSGSVDITQDGGLGRRETIVTHGPGSFVGELAQLSARPSLVNAQAAEPVEAFVIASQRLRDLMVQEANLGERIMRALILRRVGLLESATSGPIIIGPQDNADVLRLQGFLARSGQPHRVLDSGSDPCAKTLVERFEVDPHHLPIVLCPNGRLLMNPGEKDLARCIGLLRPIDADTVYDVAIVGAGPAGLAAAVYAASEGLSTIVLDCRAFGGQAGASSRIENYLGFPTGITGMALMARAYNQAQKFGVEMVIPDEAKLLSAASDASGARYLLDVGDGETVRTRSVVIASGARYRRLDIANLARFEGTCVHYWASPIEGRLCADQEVALVGAGNSAGQAAVYLASHARKVALLARGGSLDASMSRYLVERIKAQPNIEVLTGTEIEALDGEEGNLGTVRWRNRASGAETTRPIRHLFLFIGADPNTDWLANCGVALDARGFVRTGSELGSAQMETSRSGVFAIGDVRAGSVKRVAAAVGEGAQVVAALHAYLARADAPQTAGRP
;
A
#
# COMPACT_ATOMS: atom_id res chain seq x y z
N MET A 1 -9.31 11.44 -19.69
CA MET A 1 -9.56 11.97 -18.33
C MET A 1 -8.34 12.65 -17.68
N ALA A 2 -7.30 13.05 -18.43
CA ALA A 2 -6.13 13.73 -17.86
C ALA A 2 -6.36 15.22 -17.55
N GLN A 3 -7.33 15.87 -18.21
CA GLN A 3 -7.62 17.30 -18.05
C GLN A 3 -8.43 17.67 -16.81
N SER A 4 -9.10 16.71 -16.12
CA SER A 4 -9.94 17.06 -14.96
C SER A 4 -9.21 17.05 -13.62
N THR A 5 -8.04 16.40 -13.52
CA THR A 5 -7.36 16.17 -12.23
C THR A 5 -6.36 17.26 -11.87
N THR A 6 -5.69 17.89 -12.85
CA THR A 6 -4.82 19.06 -12.66
C THR A 6 -5.58 20.23 -11.99
N GLN A 7 -6.91 20.27 -12.11
CA GLN A 7 -7.76 21.25 -11.43
C GLN A 7 -7.91 21.01 -9.91
N ILE A 8 -7.71 19.80 -9.38
CA ILE A 8 -7.97 19.49 -7.97
C ILE A 8 -6.88 20.08 -7.05
N PHE A 9 -5.60 19.89 -7.40
CA PHE A 9 -4.50 20.49 -6.65
C PHE A 9 -4.52 22.02 -6.77
N GLY A 10 -4.78 22.54 -7.97
CA GLY A 10 -4.97 23.98 -8.19
C GLY A 10 -6.13 24.57 -7.35
N ALA A 11 -7.28 23.89 -7.31
CA ALA A 11 -8.47 24.34 -6.58
C ALA A 11 -8.33 24.25 -5.05
N ARG A 12 -7.32 23.53 -4.53
CA ARG A 12 -7.07 23.37 -3.08
C ARG A 12 -5.68 23.86 -2.68
N ARG A 13 -5.07 24.73 -3.49
CA ARG A 13 -3.71 25.25 -3.25
C ARG A 13 -3.57 25.90 -1.88
N ASP A 14 -4.56 26.68 -1.45
CA ASP A 14 -4.56 27.33 -0.12
C ASP A 14 -4.59 26.33 1.04
N GLN A 15 -5.15 25.13 0.82
CA GLN A 15 -5.14 24.06 1.82
C GLN A 15 -3.84 23.26 1.80
N ALA A 16 -3.17 23.18 0.64
CA ALA A 16 -1.85 22.57 0.50
C ALA A 16 -0.75 23.48 1.05
N PHE A 17 -0.88 24.80 0.92
CA PHE A 17 0.10 25.78 1.35
C PHE A 17 -0.54 26.87 2.23
N PRO A 18 -1.05 26.51 3.42
CA PRO A 18 -1.68 27.47 4.30
C PRO A 18 -0.63 28.37 4.97
N THR A 19 -1.00 29.62 5.19
CA THR A 19 -0.28 30.53 6.11
C THR A 19 -0.92 30.43 7.49
N LEU A 20 -0.11 30.17 8.51
CA LEU A 20 -0.53 30.06 9.89
C LEU A 20 -0.65 31.44 10.54
N ALA A 21 -1.62 31.62 11.43
CA ALA A 21 -1.71 32.83 12.25
C ALA A 21 -0.61 32.83 13.33
N GLU A 22 -0.19 34.01 13.80
CA GLU A 22 0.85 34.11 14.84
C GLU A 22 0.53 33.31 16.10
N VAL A 23 -0.73 33.33 16.55
CA VAL A 23 -1.20 32.53 17.70
C VAL A 23 -1.01 31.03 17.50
N ASP A 24 -1.14 30.56 16.25
CA ASP A 24 -0.94 29.16 15.91
C ASP A 24 0.55 28.83 15.92
N ILE A 25 1.39 29.71 15.37
CA ILE A 25 2.85 29.59 15.37
C ILE A 25 3.39 29.53 16.81
N ASP A 26 2.92 30.41 17.69
CA ASP A 26 3.36 30.45 19.09
C ASP A 26 3.01 29.16 19.86
N ARG A 27 1.85 28.56 19.58
CA ARG A 27 1.49 27.24 20.12
C ARG A 27 2.40 26.13 19.60
N MET A 28 2.89 26.25 18.36
CA MET A 28 3.79 25.28 17.74
C MET A 28 5.22 25.38 18.26
N ARG A 29 5.68 26.56 18.70
CA ARG A 29 7.07 26.78 19.17
C ARG A 29 7.52 25.78 20.23
N ARG A 30 6.65 25.36 21.16
CA ARG A 30 6.99 24.38 22.21
C ARG A 30 7.34 22.98 21.69
N PHE A 31 7.04 22.68 20.43
CA PHE A 31 7.35 21.40 19.80
C PHE A 31 8.65 21.42 19.00
N GLY A 32 9.21 22.59 18.71
CA GLY A 32 10.39 22.71 17.84
C GLY A 32 11.54 23.48 18.47
N GLU A 33 12.67 23.41 17.78
CA GLU A 33 13.91 24.08 18.17
C GLU A 33 14.24 25.18 17.16
N ALA A 34 14.75 26.31 17.64
CA ALA A 34 15.10 27.44 16.78
C ALA A 34 16.22 27.05 15.81
N SER A 35 16.10 27.51 14.56
CA SER A 35 17.08 27.28 13.49
C SER A 35 17.20 28.51 12.63
N ALA A 36 18.37 28.71 12.03
CA ALA A 36 18.62 29.77 11.06
C ALA A 36 19.35 29.18 9.85
N TYR A 37 19.04 29.69 8.67
CA TYR A 37 19.64 29.26 7.40
C TYR A 37 20.12 30.48 6.62
N ALA A 38 21.32 30.40 6.04
CA ALA A 38 21.87 31.46 5.21
C ALA A 38 21.21 31.48 3.82
N ALA A 39 21.22 32.63 3.15
CA ALA A 39 20.77 32.71 1.76
C ALA A 39 21.58 31.76 0.86
N GLY A 40 20.89 30.99 0.01
CA GLY A 40 21.46 29.96 -0.85
C GLY A 40 21.69 28.61 -0.18
N GLU A 41 21.49 28.49 1.14
CA GLU A 41 21.70 27.23 1.87
C GLU A 41 20.68 26.17 1.47
N HIS A 42 21.16 24.95 1.19
CA HIS A 42 20.32 23.78 0.95
C HIS A 42 19.83 23.23 2.30
N ILE A 43 18.55 23.45 2.58
CA ILE A 43 17.90 23.01 3.83
C ILE A 43 17.52 21.53 3.75
N ILE A 44 17.01 21.10 2.58
CA ILE A 44 16.59 19.72 2.32
C ILE A 44 16.99 19.37 0.89
N GLU A 45 17.61 18.21 0.72
CA GLU A 45 17.85 17.59 -0.59
C GLU A 45 16.90 16.40 -0.80
N ALA A 46 16.37 16.26 -2.01
CA ALA A 46 15.49 15.15 -2.36
C ALA A 46 16.27 13.83 -2.27
N GLY A 47 15.70 12.82 -1.61
CA GLY A 47 16.40 11.56 -1.30
C GLY A 47 17.02 11.51 0.10
N ASP A 48 17.15 12.65 0.79
CA ASP A 48 17.68 12.70 2.16
C ASP A 48 16.56 12.86 3.20
N VAL A 49 16.82 12.35 4.41
CA VAL A 49 15.90 12.49 5.54
C VAL A 49 15.93 13.92 6.04
N ALA A 50 14.81 14.63 5.90
CA ALA A 50 14.68 15.99 6.40
C ALA A 50 14.75 16.04 7.95
N PRO A 51 15.25 17.14 8.54
CA PRO A 51 15.37 17.27 9.99
C PRO A 51 14.02 17.33 10.71
N GLY A 52 12.94 17.64 9.98
CA GLY A 52 11.58 17.72 10.51
C GLY A 52 10.68 18.61 9.67
N LEU A 53 9.58 19.06 10.26
CA LEU A 53 8.73 20.10 9.70
C LEU A 53 9.28 21.46 10.10
N ILE A 54 9.50 22.35 9.12
CA ILE A 54 10.19 23.63 9.34
C ILE A 54 9.17 24.74 9.24
N VAL A 55 8.99 25.52 10.31
CA VAL A 55 8.08 26.69 10.31
C VAL A 55 8.90 27.95 10.08
N VAL A 56 8.59 28.69 9.02
CA VAL A 56 9.32 29.89 8.60
C VAL A 56 8.83 31.09 9.39
N LEU A 57 9.72 31.77 10.11
CA LEU A 57 9.42 32.97 10.89
C LEU A 57 9.79 34.25 10.11
N SER A 58 10.89 34.22 9.37
CA SER A 58 11.35 35.31 8.51
C SER A 58 12.08 34.75 7.27
N GLY A 59 12.23 35.58 6.24
CA GLY A 59 12.85 35.18 4.97
C GLY A 59 11.95 34.32 4.09
N SER A 60 12.56 33.65 3.11
CA SER A 60 11.86 32.82 2.14
C SER A 60 12.60 31.52 1.79
N VAL A 61 11.84 30.46 1.57
CA VAL A 61 12.33 29.12 1.22
C VAL A 61 11.69 28.66 -0.09
N ASP A 62 12.51 28.39 -1.10
CA ASP A 62 12.06 27.82 -2.36
C ASP A 62 11.97 26.30 -2.28
N ILE A 63 10.81 25.77 -2.63
CA ILE A 63 10.58 24.33 -2.76
C ILE A 63 10.60 23.96 -4.23
N THR A 64 11.50 23.06 -4.59
CA THR A 64 11.72 22.67 -6.00
C THR A 64 11.71 21.16 -6.17
N GLN A 65 11.43 20.72 -7.39
CA GLN A 65 11.52 19.33 -7.84
C GLN A 65 12.34 19.25 -9.13
N ASP A 66 12.87 18.08 -9.44
CA ASP A 66 13.62 17.86 -10.68
C ASP A 66 12.66 17.77 -11.88
N GLY A 67 12.68 18.79 -12.74
CA GLY A 67 11.90 18.86 -13.97
C GLY A 67 12.50 18.06 -15.14
N GLY A 68 13.55 17.27 -14.90
CA GLY A 68 14.36 16.62 -15.94
C GLY A 68 15.43 17.52 -16.56
N LEU A 69 16.47 16.90 -17.15
CA LEU A 69 17.61 17.58 -17.81
C LEU A 69 18.34 18.61 -16.93
N GLY A 70 18.37 18.40 -15.60
CA GLY A 70 19.04 19.30 -14.66
C GLY A 70 18.31 20.62 -14.39
N ARG A 71 17.07 20.79 -14.88
CA ARG A 71 16.24 21.96 -14.55
C ARG A 71 15.42 21.68 -13.29
N ARG A 72 15.56 22.55 -12.29
CA ARG A 72 14.68 22.57 -11.10
C ARG A 72 13.42 23.37 -11.41
N GLU A 73 12.27 22.79 -11.13
CA GLU A 73 10.97 23.46 -11.24
C GLU A 73 10.49 23.87 -9.84
N THR A 74 10.13 25.15 -9.68
CA THR A 74 9.60 25.66 -8.41
C THR A 74 8.15 25.26 -8.22
N ILE A 75 7.87 24.58 -7.10
CA ILE A 75 6.52 24.20 -6.68
C ILE A 75 5.84 25.36 -5.94
N VAL A 76 6.57 25.93 -4.97
CA VAL A 76 6.11 27.02 -4.10
C VAL A 76 7.31 27.71 -3.46
N THR A 77 7.17 29.00 -3.17
CA THR A 77 8.07 29.75 -2.27
C THR A 77 7.33 29.99 -0.97
N HIS A 78 7.87 29.49 0.13
CA HIS A 78 7.34 29.69 1.47
C HIS A 78 7.90 30.97 2.08
N GLY A 79 7.02 31.84 2.56
CA GLY A 79 7.37 33.02 3.35
C GLY A 79 6.99 32.87 4.82
N PRO A 80 7.07 33.96 5.61
CA PRO A 80 6.72 33.98 7.02
C PRO A 80 5.32 33.40 7.30
N GLY A 81 5.22 32.60 8.35
CA GLY A 81 4.00 31.90 8.76
C GLY A 81 3.66 30.65 7.95
N SER A 82 4.45 30.32 6.93
CA SER A 82 4.34 29.03 6.23
C SER A 82 5.14 27.93 6.92
N PHE A 83 4.94 26.68 6.47
CA PHE A 83 5.80 25.57 6.86
C PHE A 83 6.19 24.66 5.69
N VAL A 84 7.43 24.18 5.74
CA VAL A 84 8.05 23.23 4.82
C VAL A 84 7.85 21.80 5.35
N GLY A 85 7.46 20.90 4.45
CA GLY A 85 7.31 19.47 4.74
C GLY A 85 6.17 18.82 3.95
N GLU A 86 6.19 17.49 3.88
CA GLU A 86 5.12 16.66 3.34
C GLU A 86 4.98 15.38 4.20
N LEU A 87 4.37 14.30 3.72
CA LEU A 87 4.07 13.13 4.56
C LEU A 87 5.32 12.37 5.07
N ALA A 88 6.48 12.47 4.41
CA ALA A 88 7.69 11.78 4.87
C ALA A 88 8.17 12.24 6.26
N GLN A 89 7.92 13.50 6.61
CA GLN A 89 8.30 14.06 7.91
C GLN A 89 7.57 13.41 9.09
N LEU A 90 6.44 12.71 8.88
CA LEU A 90 5.76 11.96 9.93
C LEU A 90 6.52 10.72 10.38
N SER A 91 7.33 10.13 9.50
CA SER A 91 7.99 8.83 9.71
C SER A 91 9.50 8.89 9.47
N ALA A 92 10.09 10.09 9.49
CA ALA A 92 11.51 10.32 9.23
C ALA A 92 11.99 9.58 7.95
N ARG A 93 11.25 9.79 6.86
CA ARG A 93 11.57 9.24 5.54
C ARG A 93 12.26 10.29 4.66
N PRO A 94 12.98 9.86 3.61
CA PRO A 94 13.52 10.77 2.61
C PRO A 94 12.50 11.74 2.03
N SER A 95 12.93 12.99 1.85
CA SER A 95 12.15 14.03 1.19
C SER A 95 12.02 13.73 -0.31
N LEU A 96 10.87 14.08 -0.88
CA LEU A 96 10.65 14.02 -2.33
C LEU A 96 11.02 15.32 -3.06
N VAL A 97 11.26 16.39 -2.30
CA VAL A 97 11.47 17.74 -2.83
C VAL A 97 12.72 18.35 -2.20
N ASN A 98 13.31 19.30 -2.92
CA ASN A 98 14.40 20.11 -2.41
C ASN A 98 13.83 21.36 -1.72
N ALA A 99 14.51 21.84 -0.69
CA ALA A 99 14.24 23.11 -0.04
C ALA A 99 15.53 23.94 0.04
N GLN A 100 15.49 25.17 -0.45
CA GLN A 100 16.63 26.09 -0.41
C GLN A 100 16.20 27.43 0.16
N ALA A 101 17.00 28.00 1.06
CA ALA A 101 16.79 29.35 1.55
C ALA A 101 17.05 30.35 0.42
N ALA A 102 16.01 31.04 -0.07
CA ALA A 102 16.16 32.07 -1.11
C ALA A 102 16.72 33.38 -0.52
N GLU A 103 16.40 33.63 0.75
CA GLU A 103 16.89 34.73 1.58
C GLU A 103 17.38 34.15 2.92
N PRO A 104 18.05 34.92 3.81
CA PRO A 104 18.32 34.45 5.17
C PRO A 104 16.99 34.12 5.88
N VAL A 105 16.89 32.92 6.45
CA VAL A 105 15.67 32.39 7.07
C VAL A 105 15.88 32.17 8.56
N GLU A 106 14.98 32.72 9.37
CA GLU A 106 14.78 32.26 10.74
C GLU A 106 13.58 31.33 10.80
N ALA A 107 13.72 30.21 11.50
CA ALA A 107 12.71 29.19 11.58
C ALA A 107 12.75 28.46 12.92
N PHE A 108 11.80 27.55 13.14
CA PHE A 108 12.00 26.46 14.07
C PHE A 108 11.67 25.12 13.42
N VAL A 109 12.39 24.08 13.83
CA VAL A 109 12.27 22.73 13.29
C VAL A 109 11.56 21.85 14.31
N ILE A 110 10.49 21.20 13.87
CA ILE A 110 9.76 20.22 14.65
C ILE A 110 10.17 18.83 14.15
N ALA A 111 11.00 18.13 14.93
CA ALA A 111 11.42 16.76 14.63
C ALA A 111 10.20 15.81 14.51
N SER A 112 10.34 14.73 13.73
CA SER A 112 9.23 13.81 13.40
C SER A 112 8.45 13.29 14.61
N GLN A 113 9.13 12.96 15.71
CA GLN A 113 8.47 12.53 16.95
C GLN A 113 7.61 13.65 17.56
N ARG A 114 8.17 14.86 17.65
CA ARG A 114 7.49 16.05 18.19
C ARG A 114 6.35 16.53 17.29
N LEU A 115 6.45 16.27 15.98
CA LEU A 115 5.39 16.56 15.03
C LEU A 115 4.15 15.69 15.31
N ARG A 116 4.34 14.42 15.66
CA ARG A 116 3.23 13.55 16.08
C ARG A 116 2.61 14.06 17.38
N ASP A 117 3.43 14.44 18.37
CA ASP A 117 2.94 15.05 19.62
C ASP A 117 2.08 16.28 19.34
N LEU A 118 2.53 17.17 18.46
CA LEU A 118 1.79 18.36 18.02
C LEU A 118 0.43 17.97 17.43
N MET A 119 0.40 17.00 16.52
CA MET A 119 -0.83 16.58 15.85
C MET A 119 -1.87 15.94 16.78
N VAL A 120 -1.43 15.44 17.94
CA VAL A 120 -2.28 14.87 18.98
C VAL A 120 -2.73 15.96 19.96
N GLN A 121 -1.80 16.78 20.45
CA GLN A 121 -2.06 17.79 21.48
C GLN A 121 -2.78 19.03 20.95
N GLU A 122 -2.61 19.37 19.66
CA GLU A 122 -3.24 20.51 19.00
C GLU A 122 -4.16 20.02 17.86
N ALA A 123 -5.35 19.54 18.19
CA ALA A 123 -6.24 18.88 17.22
C ALA A 123 -6.50 19.71 15.94
N ASN A 124 -6.80 21.01 16.09
CA ASN A 124 -7.09 21.89 14.95
C ASN A 124 -5.85 22.15 14.07
N LEU A 125 -4.67 22.34 14.68
CA LEU A 125 -3.42 22.50 13.94
C LEU A 125 -3.00 21.21 13.28
N GLY A 126 -3.11 20.09 14.00
CA GLY A 126 -2.87 18.76 13.49
C GLY A 126 -3.73 18.45 12.27
N GLU A 127 -5.00 18.82 12.27
CA GLU A 127 -5.88 18.65 11.10
C GLU A 127 -5.40 19.48 9.90
N ARG A 128 -5.09 20.77 10.10
CA ARG A 128 -4.62 21.68 9.03
C ARG A 128 -3.30 21.20 8.44
N ILE A 129 -2.33 20.84 9.29
CA ILE A 129 -1.03 20.33 8.87
C ILE A 129 -1.22 19.01 8.13
N MET A 130 -1.90 18.02 8.70
CA MET A 130 -2.13 16.73 8.03
C MET A 130 -2.78 16.91 6.66
N ARG A 131 -3.79 17.78 6.56
CA ARG A 131 -4.44 18.08 5.29
C ARG A 131 -3.46 18.63 4.26
N ALA A 132 -2.62 19.59 4.66
CA ALA A 132 -1.60 20.14 3.80
C ALA A 132 -0.59 19.08 3.34
N LEU A 133 -0.06 18.24 4.25
CA LEU A 133 0.89 17.18 3.91
C LEU A 133 0.28 16.17 2.93
N ILE A 134 -0.97 15.76 3.15
CA ILE A 134 -1.70 14.84 2.25
C ILE A 134 -1.88 15.47 0.86
N LEU A 135 -2.32 16.73 0.79
CA LEU A 135 -2.52 17.41 -0.49
C LEU A 135 -1.21 17.61 -1.25
N ARG A 136 -0.11 17.93 -0.56
CA ARG A 136 1.24 18.01 -1.15
C ARG A 136 1.65 16.66 -1.73
N ARG A 137 1.45 15.55 -1.01
CA ARG A 137 1.74 14.20 -1.52
C ARG A 137 0.89 13.86 -2.75
N VAL A 138 -0.39 14.20 -2.75
CA VAL A 138 -1.26 14.01 -3.93
C VAL A 138 -0.74 14.81 -5.13
N GLY A 139 -0.36 16.08 -4.94
CA GLY A 139 0.21 16.90 -6.02
C GLY A 139 1.48 16.30 -6.61
N LEU A 140 2.38 15.76 -5.77
CA LEU A 140 3.61 15.10 -6.22
C LEU A 140 3.33 13.79 -6.98
N LEU A 141 2.31 13.04 -6.58
CA LEU A 141 1.86 11.83 -7.28
C LEU A 141 1.26 12.17 -8.66
N GLU A 142 0.55 13.29 -8.76
CA GLU A 142 -0.06 13.76 -10.02
C GLU A 142 0.98 14.32 -10.99
N SER A 143 2.01 15.03 -10.51
CA SER A 143 3.07 15.55 -11.38
C SER A 143 3.96 14.44 -11.93
N ALA A 144 4.16 13.37 -11.15
CA ALA A 144 5.06 12.26 -11.47
C ALA A 144 6.48 12.74 -11.86
N THR A 145 6.94 13.85 -11.29
CA THR A 145 8.27 14.45 -11.58
C THR A 145 9.30 14.10 -10.53
N SER A 146 8.86 13.81 -9.31
CA SER A 146 9.72 13.45 -8.17
C SER A 146 9.82 11.93 -7.99
N GLY A 147 10.84 11.47 -7.27
CA GLY A 147 11.04 10.05 -6.94
C GLY A 147 11.90 9.29 -7.97
N PRO A 148 11.94 7.95 -7.89
CA PRO A 148 12.81 7.14 -8.74
C PRO A 148 12.39 7.17 -10.21
N ILE A 149 13.38 7.00 -11.10
CA ILE A 149 13.19 6.90 -12.56
C ILE A 149 13.43 5.46 -12.99
N ILE A 150 12.41 4.80 -13.52
CA ILE A 150 12.48 3.46 -14.11
C ILE A 150 12.80 3.62 -15.60
N ILE A 151 13.80 2.89 -16.09
CA ILE A 151 14.22 2.92 -17.50
C ILE A 151 14.16 1.51 -18.07
N GLY A 152 13.33 1.31 -19.09
CA GLY A 152 13.15 0.02 -19.76
C GLY A 152 11.96 0.03 -20.72
N PRO A 153 11.70 -1.07 -21.46
CA PRO A 153 10.58 -1.16 -22.39
C PRO A 153 9.23 -1.10 -21.66
N GLN A 154 8.25 -0.35 -22.18
CA GLN A 154 6.96 -0.15 -21.48
C GLN A 154 6.14 -1.42 -21.24
N ASP A 155 6.29 -2.43 -22.09
CA ASP A 155 5.59 -3.73 -22.04
C ASP A 155 6.37 -4.80 -21.25
N ASN A 156 7.56 -4.47 -20.75
CA ASN A 156 8.37 -5.38 -19.95
C ASN A 156 7.71 -5.66 -18.58
N ALA A 157 7.66 -6.94 -18.20
CA ALA A 157 7.02 -7.40 -16.96
C ALA A 157 7.63 -6.77 -15.69
N ASP A 158 8.96 -6.62 -15.64
CA ASP A 158 9.67 -6.04 -14.51
C ASP A 158 9.45 -4.52 -14.41
N VAL A 159 9.33 -3.84 -15.56
CA VAL A 159 8.92 -2.43 -15.60
C VAL A 159 7.53 -2.25 -15.02
N LEU A 160 6.57 -3.10 -15.40
CA LEU A 160 5.20 -3.07 -14.86
C LEU A 160 5.15 -3.44 -13.37
N ARG A 161 5.96 -4.42 -12.94
CA ARG A 161 6.10 -4.83 -11.53
C ARG A 161 6.54 -3.65 -10.65
N LEU A 162 7.63 -2.98 -11.02
CA LEU A 162 8.19 -1.85 -10.27
C LEU A 162 7.27 -0.63 -10.27
N GLN A 163 6.66 -0.29 -11.41
CA GLN A 163 5.64 0.76 -11.49
C GLN A 163 4.45 0.46 -10.56
N GLY A 164 3.94 -0.77 -10.62
CA GLY A 164 2.84 -1.21 -9.78
C GLY A 164 3.18 -1.12 -8.29
N PHE A 165 4.39 -1.52 -7.92
CA PHE A 165 4.89 -1.41 -6.54
C PHE A 165 4.92 0.05 -6.05
N LEU A 166 5.54 0.96 -6.81
CA LEU A 166 5.66 2.37 -6.43
C LEU A 166 4.29 3.05 -6.38
N ALA A 167 3.43 2.80 -7.37
CA ALA A 167 2.07 3.34 -7.42
C ALA A 167 1.23 2.90 -6.21
N ARG A 168 1.26 1.61 -5.85
CA ARG A 168 0.54 1.07 -4.68
C ARG A 168 1.12 1.57 -3.36
N SER A 169 2.40 1.88 -3.33
CA SER A 169 3.10 2.42 -2.16
C SER A 169 2.98 3.95 -2.01
N GLY A 170 2.22 4.62 -2.88
CA GLY A 170 2.06 6.06 -2.86
C GLY A 170 3.37 6.82 -3.13
N GLN A 171 4.25 6.24 -3.95
CA GLN A 171 5.52 6.85 -4.36
C GLN A 171 5.42 7.42 -5.78
N PRO A 172 5.67 8.73 -5.97
CA PRO A 172 5.78 9.30 -7.30
C PRO A 172 7.01 8.72 -7.99
N HIS A 173 6.91 8.53 -9.30
CA HIS A 173 7.96 7.92 -10.10
C HIS A 173 7.80 8.27 -11.57
N ARG A 174 8.91 8.14 -12.30
CA ARG A 174 8.95 8.33 -13.75
C ARG A 174 9.28 7.02 -14.44
N VAL A 175 8.80 6.90 -15.67
CA VAL A 175 9.12 5.77 -16.54
C VAL A 175 9.59 6.35 -17.86
N LEU A 176 10.81 5.98 -18.27
CA LEU A 176 11.39 6.35 -19.55
C LEU A 176 11.54 5.10 -20.40
N ASP A 177 10.93 5.11 -21.59
CA ASP A 177 10.97 3.97 -22.50
C ASP A 177 12.33 3.90 -23.21
N SER A 178 13.03 2.78 -23.05
CA SER A 178 14.38 2.63 -23.63
C SER A 178 14.37 2.58 -25.17
N GLY A 179 13.25 2.26 -25.81
CA GLY A 179 13.13 2.19 -27.27
C GLY A 179 12.89 3.56 -27.93
N SER A 180 12.20 4.47 -27.24
CA SER A 180 11.69 5.73 -27.80
C SER A 180 12.21 6.99 -27.12
N ASP A 181 12.65 6.94 -25.86
CA ASP A 181 13.13 8.10 -25.12
C ASP A 181 14.65 8.33 -25.33
N PRO A 182 15.09 9.51 -25.86
CA PRO A 182 16.51 9.78 -26.09
C PRO A 182 17.36 9.82 -24.83
N CYS A 183 16.80 10.25 -23.70
CA CYS A 183 17.48 10.30 -22.41
C CYS A 183 17.70 8.88 -21.88
N ALA A 184 16.67 8.03 -21.97
CA ALA A 184 16.78 6.61 -21.64
C ALA A 184 17.88 5.92 -22.46
N LYS A 185 17.93 6.14 -23.78
CA LYS A 185 18.98 5.58 -24.65
C LYS A 185 20.37 6.01 -24.23
N THR A 186 20.55 7.31 -23.98
CA THR A 186 21.83 7.86 -23.53
C THR A 186 22.29 7.22 -22.22
N LEU A 187 21.39 7.00 -21.27
CA LEU A 187 21.70 6.35 -20.00
C LEU A 187 22.07 4.88 -20.19
N VAL A 188 21.30 4.12 -20.99
CA VAL A 188 21.58 2.71 -21.29
C VAL A 188 22.93 2.55 -21.99
N GLU A 189 23.23 3.37 -22.99
CA GLU A 189 24.49 3.36 -23.73
C GLU A 189 25.68 3.77 -22.84
N ARG A 190 25.54 4.85 -22.07
CA ARG A 190 26.62 5.37 -21.22
C ARG A 190 27.00 4.43 -20.09
N PHE A 191 26.04 3.71 -19.53
CA PHE A 191 26.26 2.74 -18.46
C PHE A 191 26.49 1.31 -18.99
N GLU A 192 26.59 1.12 -20.32
CA GLU A 192 26.82 -0.16 -20.99
C GLU A 192 25.87 -1.27 -20.49
N VAL A 193 24.59 -0.91 -20.30
CA VAL A 193 23.60 -1.80 -19.68
C VAL A 193 23.14 -2.86 -20.69
N ASP A 194 23.44 -4.12 -20.39
CA ASP A 194 22.90 -5.26 -21.13
C ASP A 194 21.35 -5.26 -21.09
N PRO A 195 20.65 -5.52 -22.20
CA PRO A 195 19.19 -5.63 -22.23
C PRO A 195 18.59 -6.57 -21.17
N HIS A 196 19.30 -7.63 -20.74
CA HIS A 196 18.86 -8.55 -19.70
C HIS A 196 18.89 -7.94 -18.29
N HIS A 197 19.61 -6.82 -18.09
CA HIS A 197 19.64 -6.07 -16.84
C HIS A 197 18.58 -4.96 -16.77
N LEU A 198 17.76 -4.81 -17.82
CA LEU A 198 16.61 -3.91 -17.79
C LEU A 198 15.45 -4.52 -16.98
N PRO A 199 14.66 -3.68 -16.28
CA PRO A 199 14.84 -2.24 -16.16
C PRO A 199 15.94 -1.83 -15.19
N ILE A 200 16.58 -0.70 -15.47
CA ILE A 200 17.41 0.00 -14.46
C ILE A 200 16.56 1.04 -13.73
N VAL A 201 16.91 1.33 -12.48
CA VAL A 201 16.23 2.35 -11.66
C VAL A 201 17.23 3.33 -11.10
N LEU A 202 17.04 4.61 -11.40
CA LEU A 202 17.78 5.70 -10.77
C LEU A 202 17.01 6.21 -9.55
N CYS A 203 17.55 5.96 -8.35
CA CYS A 203 16.98 6.43 -7.09
C CYS A 203 17.28 7.93 -6.86
N PRO A 204 16.46 8.67 -6.10
CA PRO A 204 16.69 10.08 -5.80
C PRO A 204 18.04 10.38 -5.14
N ASN A 205 18.57 9.44 -4.34
CA ASN A 205 19.90 9.55 -3.73
C ASN A 205 21.07 9.27 -4.70
N GLY A 206 20.82 9.25 -6.01
CA GLY A 206 21.83 9.04 -7.06
C GLY A 206 22.25 7.58 -7.28
N ARG A 207 21.74 6.61 -6.51
CA ARG A 207 22.05 5.19 -6.71
C ARG A 207 21.37 4.65 -7.96
N LEU A 208 22.11 3.88 -8.75
CA LEU A 208 21.58 3.10 -9.87
C LEU A 208 21.40 1.63 -9.47
N LEU A 209 20.21 1.08 -9.69
CA LEU A 209 19.89 -0.32 -9.48
C LEU A 209 19.63 -1.01 -10.82
N MET A 210 20.10 -2.26 -10.97
CA MET A 210 19.87 -3.09 -12.16
C MET A 210 18.83 -4.16 -11.83
N ASN A 211 17.71 -4.16 -12.56
CA ASN A 211 16.52 -4.98 -12.36
C ASN A 211 16.24 -5.35 -10.88
N PRO A 212 16.02 -4.36 -9.99
CA PRO A 212 15.92 -4.64 -8.56
C PRO A 212 14.63 -5.40 -8.19
N GLY A 213 14.70 -6.12 -7.08
CA GLY A 213 13.52 -6.54 -6.35
C GLY A 213 12.79 -5.35 -5.72
N GLU A 214 11.52 -5.53 -5.36
CA GLU A 214 10.72 -4.48 -4.71
C GLU A 214 11.32 -4.06 -3.36
N LYS A 215 11.86 -5.02 -2.58
CA LYS A 215 12.53 -4.78 -1.29
C LYS A 215 13.80 -3.93 -1.45
N ASP A 216 14.64 -4.23 -2.43
CA ASP A 216 15.88 -3.48 -2.69
C ASP A 216 15.58 -2.05 -3.11
N LEU A 217 14.59 -1.86 -3.99
CA LEU A 217 14.13 -0.55 -4.38
C LEU A 217 13.54 0.21 -3.18
N ALA A 218 12.73 -0.43 -2.35
CA ALA A 218 12.16 0.17 -1.15
C ALA A 218 13.23 0.65 -0.16
N ARG A 219 14.29 -0.12 0.05
CA ARG A 219 15.46 0.29 0.86
C ARG A 219 16.20 1.45 0.21
N CYS A 220 16.40 1.42 -1.11
CA CYS A 220 17.09 2.47 -1.85
C CYS A 220 16.41 3.84 -1.73
N ILE A 221 15.08 3.87 -1.77
CA ILE A 221 14.29 5.11 -1.66
C ILE A 221 13.89 5.45 -0.22
N GLY A 222 14.36 4.68 0.77
CA GLY A 222 14.08 4.87 2.19
C GLY A 222 12.62 4.63 2.60
N LEU A 223 11.87 3.87 1.81
CA LEU A 223 10.53 3.40 2.18
C LEU A 223 10.61 2.30 3.24
N LEU A 224 11.57 1.39 3.07
CA LEU A 224 11.89 0.32 4.02
C LEU A 224 13.21 0.66 4.72
N ARG A 225 13.17 0.74 6.05
CA ARG A 225 14.34 1.00 6.89
C ARG A 225 14.71 -0.26 7.67
N PRO A 226 15.97 -0.38 8.13
CA PRO A 226 16.35 -1.48 8.99
C PRO A 226 15.50 -1.49 10.26
N ILE A 227 15.13 -2.68 10.71
CA ILE A 227 14.38 -2.88 11.95
C ILE A 227 15.36 -2.74 13.12
N ASP A 228 15.02 -1.90 14.09
CA ASP A 228 15.78 -1.80 15.33
C ASP A 228 15.60 -3.09 16.15
N ALA A 229 16.68 -3.86 16.26
CA ALA A 229 16.69 -5.14 16.95
C ALA A 229 16.47 -4.99 18.46
N ASP A 230 16.79 -3.84 19.06
CA ASP A 230 16.68 -3.64 20.51
C ASP A 230 15.28 -3.19 20.94
N THR A 231 14.44 -2.76 19.99
CA THR A 231 13.07 -2.34 20.26
C THR A 231 12.13 -3.54 20.45
N VAL A 232 11.43 -3.58 21.58
CA VAL A 232 10.36 -4.54 21.86
C VAL A 232 9.00 -3.85 21.72
N TYR A 233 8.20 -4.32 20.77
CA TYR A 233 6.86 -3.79 20.53
C TYR A 233 5.82 -4.46 21.43
N ASP A 234 4.78 -3.72 21.80
CA ASP A 234 3.61 -4.29 22.48
C ASP A 234 2.85 -5.22 21.53
N VAL A 235 2.72 -4.82 20.26
CA VAL A 235 2.05 -5.61 19.23
C VAL A 235 2.74 -5.50 17.87
N ALA A 236 2.95 -6.65 17.24
CA ALA A 236 3.30 -6.75 15.83
C ALA A 236 2.10 -7.23 15.02
N ILE A 237 1.75 -6.49 13.98
CA ILE A 237 0.60 -6.76 13.11
C ILE A 237 1.14 -7.24 11.76
N VAL A 238 0.82 -8.48 11.38
CA VAL A 238 1.25 -9.06 10.10
C VAL A 238 0.12 -8.92 9.09
N GLY A 239 0.24 -7.93 8.21
CA GLY A 239 -0.66 -7.59 7.12
C GLY A 239 -1.13 -6.14 7.22
N ALA A 240 -1.00 -5.37 6.14
CA ALA A 240 -1.42 -3.97 6.05
C ALA A 240 -2.70 -3.78 5.22
N GLY A 241 -3.57 -4.79 5.19
CA GLY A 241 -4.93 -4.68 4.65
C GLY A 241 -5.87 -3.88 5.57
N PRO A 242 -7.18 -3.83 5.25
CA PRO A 242 -8.17 -3.10 6.05
C PRO A 242 -8.18 -3.49 7.54
N ALA A 243 -8.06 -4.78 7.85
CA ALA A 243 -8.06 -5.28 9.22
C ALA A 243 -6.80 -4.83 9.98
N GLY A 244 -5.62 -5.03 9.39
CA GLY A 244 -4.35 -4.69 10.02
C GLY A 244 -4.14 -3.19 10.17
N LEU A 245 -4.50 -2.38 9.17
CA LEU A 245 -4.45 -0.92 9.29
C LEU A 245 -5.42 -0.39 10.36
N ALA A 246 -6.62 -0.98 10.46
CA ALA A 246 -7.53 -0.63 11.55
C ALA A 246 -6.94 -1.00 12.91
N ALA A 247 -6.43 -2.23 13.08
CA ALA A 247 -5.77 -2.64 14.32
C ALA A 247 -4.59 -1.73 14.67
N ALA A 248 -3.79 -1.32 13.69
CA ALA A 248 -2.65 -0.43 13.88
C ALA A 248 -3.07 0.96 14.38
N VAL A 249 -4.10 1.55 13.76
CA VAL A 249 -4.66 2.84 14.18
C VAL A 249 -5.17 2.76 15.62
N TYR A 250 -6.01 1.77 15.93
CA TYR A 250 -6.61 1.66 17.26
C TYR A 250 -5.55 1.38 18.33
N ALA A 251 -4.66 0.40 18.10
CA ALA A 251 -3.60 0.05 19.04
C ALA A 251 -2.68 1.24 19.36
N ALA A 252 -2.17 1.93 18.34
CA ALA A 252 -1.28 3.07 18.55
C ALA A 252 -2.02 4.28 19.17
N SER A 253 -3.29 4.51 18.83
CA SER A 253 -4.08 5.57 19.44
C SER A 253 -4.40 5.33 20.93
N GLU A 254 -4.39 4.07 21.36
CA GLU A 254 -4.57 3.65 22.75
C GLU A 254 -3.23 3.49 23.49
N GLY A 255 -2.12 3.90 22.87
CA GLY A 255 -0.79 4.00 23.49
C GLY A 255 0.08 2.76 23.37
N LEU A 256 -0.31 1.75 22.58
CA LEU A 256 0.53 0.57 22.34
C LEU A 256 1.62 0.87 21.31
N SER A 257 2.87 0.52 21.64
CA SER A 257 3.96 0.50 20.66
C SER A 257 3.67 -0.55 19.60
N THR A 258 3.53 -0.11 18.35
CA THR A 258 2.94 -0.92 17.27
C THR A 258 3.82 -0.92 16.03
N ILE A 259 4.08 -2.12 15.49
CA ILE A 259 4.77 -2.34 14.23
C ILE A 259 3.88 -3.14 13.26
N VAL A 260 3.87 -2.76 11.99
CA VAL A 260 3.09 -3.40 10.92
C VAL A 260 4.02 -3.91 9.83
N LEU A 261 3.85 -5.19 9.48
CA LEU A 261 4.57 -5.88 8.39
C LEU A 261 3.61 -6.17 7.24
N ASP A 262 4.03 -5.94 5.99
CA ASP A 262 3.30 -6.39 4.81
C ASP A 262 4.25 -6.61 3.64
N CYS A 263 4.10 -7.72 2.92
CA CYS A 263 5.04 -8.13 1.88
C CYS A 263 4.95 -7.35 0.58
N ARG A 264 3.97 -6.44 0.42
CA ARG A 264 3.75 -5.73 -0.85
C ARG A 264 3.61 -4.22 -0.68
N ALA A 265 2.52 -3.78 -0.08
CA ALA A 265 2.12 -2.38 0.04
C ALA A 265 0.94 -2.28 1.00
N PHE A 266 0.68 -1.09 1.51
CA PHE A 266 -0.52 -0.87 2.32
C PHE A 266 -1.80 -1.06 1.49
N GLY A 267 -2.89 -1.39 2.19
CA GLY A 267 -4.25 -1.48 1.66
C GLY A 267 -4.72 -2.88 1.28
N GLY A 268 -3.81 -3.86 1.16
CA GLY A 268 -4.14 -5.24 0.83
C GLY A 268 -5.04 -5.35 -0.40
N GLN A 269 -5.92 -6.36 -0.43
CA GLN A 269 -6.86 -6.54 -1.56
C GLN A 269 -7.82 -5.36 -1.74
N ALA A 270 -8.23 -4.70 -0.66
CA ALA A 270 -9.16 -3.58 -0.74
C ALA A 270 -8.53 -2.40 -1.49
N GLY A 271 -7.22 -2.17 -1.33
CA GLY A 271 -6.48 -1.13 -2.03
C GLY A 271 -6.56 -1.25 -3.56
N ALA A 272 -6.69 -2.47 -4.08
CA ALA A 272 -6.81 -2.74 -5.51
C ALA A 272 -8.24 -2.51 -6.07
N SER A 273 -9.22 -2.22 -5.22
CA SER A 273 -10.60 -2.00 -5.67
C SER A 273 -10.73 -0.65 -6.38
N SER A 274 -11.24 -0.66 -7.62
CA SER A 274 -11.49 0.55 -8.40
C SER A 274 -12.54 1.47 -7.75
N ARG A 275 -13.57 0.88 -7.11
CA ARG A 275 -14.60 1.64 -6.38
C ARG A 275 -15.31 0.76 -5.35
N ILE A 276 -15.33 1.21 -4.10
CA ILE A 276 -16.06 0.62 -2.97
C ILE A 276 -17.29 1.48 -2.70
N GLU A 277 -18.48 0.91 -2.93
CA GLU A 277 -19.78 1.61 -2.77
C GLU A 277 -20.58 1.09 -1.56
N ASN A 278 -20.14 -0.02 -0.96
CA ASN A 278 -20.77 -0.64 0.20
C ASN A 278 -20.02 -0.37 1.51
N TYR A 279 -19.26 0.73 1.57
CA TYR A 279 -18.62 1.22 2.79
C TYR A 279 -19.36 2.46 3.28
N LEU A 280 -19.93 2.38 4.48
CA LEU A 280 -20.76 3.42 5.06
C LEU A 280 -19.99 4.75 5.17
N GLY A 281 -20.66 5.87 4.88
CA GLY A 281 -20.09 7.21 4.93
C GLY A 281 -19.60 7.77 3.59
N PHE A 282 -19.57 6.96 2.53
CA PHE A 282 -19.20 7.40 1.17
C PHE A 282 -20.39 7.23 0.21
N PRO A 283 -21.32 8.19 0.14
CA PRO A 283 -22.56 8.06 -0.65
C PRO A 283 -22.30 7.92 -2.17
N THR A 284 -21.18 8.42 -2.66
CA THR A 284 -20.72 8.25 -4.05
C THR A 284 -19.71 7.11 -4.20
N GLY A 285 -19.46 6.35 -3.14
CA GLY A 285 -18.34 5.41 -3.04
C GLY A 285 -16.97 6.10 -2.97
N ILE A 286 -15.94 5.29 -2.75
CA ILE A 286 -14.53 5.73 -2.67
C ILE A 286 -13.64 4.69 -3.35
N THR A 287 -12.52 5.10 -3.94
CA THR A 287 -11.55 4.12 -4.45
C THR A 287 -10.91 3.37 -3.29
N GLY A 288 -10.56 2.10 -3.51
CA GLY A 288 -9.91 1.27 -2.50
C GLY A 288 -8.63 1.90 -1.98
N MET A 289 -7.79 2.39 -2.89
CA MET A 289 -6.54 3.06 -2.54
C MET A 289 -6.75 4.33 -1.74
N ALA A 290 -7.73 5.17 -2.08
CA ALA A 290 -8.00 6.39 -1.33
C ALA A 290 -8.52 6.09 0.10
N LEU A 291 -9.31 5.03 0.27
CA LEU A 291 -9.76 4.59 1.60
C LEU A 291 -8.58 4.09 2.45
N MET A 292 -7.72 3.24 1.87
CA MET A 292 -6.59 2.64 2.57
C MET A 292 -5.47 3.64 2.86
N ALA A 293 -5.18 4.57 1.96
CA ALA A 293 -4.20 5.63 2.18
C ALA A 293 -4.57 6.53 3.37
N ARG A 294 -5.87 6.77 3.60
CA ARG A 294 -6.34 7.49 4.79
C ARG A 294 -6.00 6.75 6.08
N ALA A 295 -6.26 5.44 6.13
CA ALA A 295 -5.94 4.61 7.28
C ALA A 295 -4.43 4.50 7.50
N TYR A 296 -3.65 4.36 6.43
CA TYR A 296 -2.19 4.34 6.47
C TYR A 296 -1.61 5.64 7.06
N ASN A 297 -2.04 6.80 6.55
CA ASN A 297 -1.61 8.10 7.06
C ASN A 297 -2.03 8.31 8.53
N GLN A 298 -3.19 7.79 8.93
CA GLN A 298 -3.64 7.84 10.32
C GLN A 298 -2.76 6.99 11.24
N ALA A 299 -2.38 5.79 10.82
CA ALA A 299 -1.46 4.94 11.57
C ALA A 299 -0.08 5.60 11.71
N GLN A 300 0.46 6.21 10.64
CA GLN A 300 1.70 6.97 10.70
C GLN A 300 1.62 8.18 11.64
N LYS A 301 0.48 8.90 11.65
CA LYS A 301 0.22 10.01 12.59
C LYS A 301 0.35 9.53 14.04
N PHE A 302 -0.15 8.33 14.36
CA PHE A 302 -0.03 7.76 15.70
C PHE A 302 1.32 7.10 15.99
N GLY A 303 2.28 7.15 15.05
CA GLY A 303 3.64 6.65 15.26
C GLY A 303 3.81 5.16 15.04
N VAL A 304 2.87 4.51 14.36
CA VAL A 304 3.03 3.10 13.94
C VAL A 304 4.26 2.96 13.06
N GLU A 305 5.12 2.00 13.39
CA GLU A 305 6.24 1.62 12.53
C GLU A 305 5.74 0.77 11.36
N MET A 306 6.00 1.23 10.13
CA MET A 306 5.53 0.60 8.90
C MET A 306 6.70 -0.06 8.18
N VAL A 307 6.80 -1.39 8.29
CA VAL A 307 7.81 -2.21 7.63
C VAL A 307 7.18 -2.85 6.39
N ILE A 308 7.14 -2.07 5.32
CA ILE A 308 6.48 -2.43 4.06
C ILE A 308 7.33 -1.90 2.88
N PRO A 309 7.69 -2.71 1.88
CA PRO A 309 7.41 -4.14 1.76
C PRO A 309 8.39 -5.00 2.59
N ASP A 310 7.89 -5.82 3.51
CA ASP A 310 8.65 -6.95 4.05
C ASP A 310 7.73 -8.09 4.49
N GLU A 311 8.21 -9.32 4.37
CA GLU A 311 7.41 -10.53 4.57
C GLU A 311 7.74 -11.19 5.90
N ALA A 312 6.74 -11.39 6.76
CA ALA A 312 6.89 -12.27 7.91
C ALA A 312 7.06 -13.72 7.43
N LYS A 313 8.21 -14.32 7.74
CA LYS A 313 8.57 -15.68 7.30
C LYS A 313 8.33 -16.73 8.38
N LEU A 314 8.55 -16.38 9.64
CA LEU A 314 8.44 -17.32 10.76
C LEU A 314 8.05 -16.62 12.06
N LEU A 315 7.11 -17.23 12.79
CA LEU A 315 6.76 -16.86 14.16
C LEU A 315 7.33 -17.85 15.17
N SER A 316 8.30 -17.41 15.98
CA SER A 316 8.89 -18.22 17.05
C SER A 316 8.67 -17.58 18.44
N ALA A 317 8.89 -18.37 19.50
CA ALA A 317 8.87 -17.83 20.86
C ALA A 317 10.19 -17.13 21.16
N ALA A 318 10.13 -15.96 21.80
CA ALA A 318 11.31 -15.34 22.38
C ALA A 318 11.69 -16.09 23.67
N SER A 319 12.99 -16.32 23.87
CA SER A 319 13.54 -17.01 25.06
C SER A 319 14.53 -16.14 25.84
N ASP A 320 14.68 -14.88 25.45
CA ASP A 320 15.59 -13.93 26.08
C ASP A 320 14.92 -13.11 27.20
N ALA A 321 15.73 -12.41 27.99
CA ALA A 321 15.27 -11.56 29.08
C ALA A 321 14.76 -10.17 28.60
N SER A 322 14.51 -10.00 27.30
CA SER A 322 14.13 -8.70 26.70
C SER A 322 12.72 -8.25 27.04
N GLY A 323 11.89 -9.12 27.62
CA GLY A 323 10.45 -8.89 27.82
C GLY A 323 9.61 -9.21 26.58
N ALA A 324 10.23 -9.50 25.44
CA ALA A 324 9.53 -10.04 24.28
C ALA A 324 8.98 -11.45 24.57
N ARG A 325 7.85 -11.78 23.95
CA ARG A 325 7.27 -13.14 23.97
C ARG A 325 7.43 -13.84 22.62
N TYR A 326 7.55 -13.06 21.56
CA TYR A 326 7.57 -13.52 20.19
C TYR A 326 8.69 -12.85 19.39
N LEU A 327 9.22 -13.62 18.45
CA LEU A 327 10.14 -13.18 17.41
C LEU A 327 9.48 -13.44 16.05
N LEU A 328 9.39 -12.40 15.22
CA LEU A 328 8.98 -12.50 13.82
C LEU A 328 10.21 -12.31 12.93
N ASP A 329 10.61 -13.38 12.25
CA ASP A 329 11.66 -13.33 11.23
C ASP A 329 11.09 -12.70 9.95
N VAL A 330 11.78 -11.71 9.39
CA VAL A 330 11.42 -11.04 8.13
C VAL A 330 12.42 -11.29 6.99
N GLY A 331 13.42 -12.13 7.24
CA GLY A 331 14.52 -12.41 6.32
C GLY A 331 15.71 -11.46 6.47
N ASP A 332 16.78 -11.75 5.73
CA ASP A 332 18.02 -10.94 5.67
C ASP A 332 18.68 -10.67 7.04
N GLY A 333 18.41 -11.54 8.02
CA GLY A 333 18.91 -11.44 9.39
C GLY A 333 18.15 -10.46 10.29
N GLU A 334 17.05 -9.87 9.80
CA GLU A 334 16.22 -8.95 10.57
C GLU A 334 15.10 -9.68 11.31
N THR A 335 14.77 -9.21 12.52
CA THR A 335 13.76 -9.83 13.37
C THR A 335 13.04 -8.77 14.18
N VAL A 336 11.71 -8.88 14.27
CA VAL A 336 10.89 -8.04 15.15
C VAL A 336 10.69 -8.75 16.48
N ARG A 337 11.02 -8.06 17.58
CA ARG A 337 10.70 -8.48 18.95
C ARG A 337 9.37 -7.91 19.39
N THR A 338 8.47 -8.75 19.90
CA THR A 338 7.14 -8.29 20.31
C THR A 338 6.54 -9.07 21.48
N ARG A 339 5.67 -8.43 22.25
CA ARG A 339 4.91 -9.03 23.36
C ARG A 339 3.67 -9.76 22.89
N SER A 340 3.07 -9.33 21.77
CA SER A 340 1.89 -9.96 21.16
C SER A 340 1.91 -9.86 19.63
N VAL A 341 1.11 -10.70 18.96
CA VAL A 341 1.03 -10.74 17.48
C VAL A 341 -0.41 -10.72 17.02
N VAL A 342 -0.71 -9.94 15.98
CA VAL A 342 -2.00 -9.97 15.27
C VAL A 342 -1.76 -10.43 13.84
N ILE A 343 -2.33 -11.58 13.49
CA ILE A 343 -2.33 -12.15 12.14
C ILE A 343 -3.47 -11.47 11.36
N ALA A 344 -3.09 -10.58 10.45
CA ALA A 344 -4.00 -9.84 9.56
C ALA A 344 -3.60 -10.04 8.07
N SER A 345 -2.95 -11.16 7.76
CA SER A 345 -2.30 -11.43 6.46
C SER A 345 -3.29 -11.64 5.31
N GLY A 346 -4.59 -11.67 5.59
CA GLY A 346 -5.65 -11.80 4.61
C GLY A 346 -5.59 -13.10 3.81
N ALA A 347 -5.92 -13.00 2.52
CA ALA A 347 -5.95 -14.12 1.60
C ALA A 347 -5.41 -13.70 0.22
N ARG A 348 -5.05 -14.68 -0.61
CA ARG A 348 -4.67 -14.51 -2.01
C ARG A 348 -5.73 -15.14 -2.92
N TYR A 349 -5.95 -14.56 -4.10
CA TYR A 349 -6.86 -15.17 -5.07
C TYR A 349 -6.34 -16.54 -5.52
N ARG A 350 -7.25 -17.49 -5.66
CA ARG A 350 -6.94 -18.84 -6.10
C ARG A 350 -6.48 -18.83 -7.56
N ARG A 351 -5.51 -19.69 -7.87
CA ARG A 351 -5.01 -19.92 -9.23
C ARG A 351 -5.89 -20.91 -9.99
N LEU A 352 -5.93 -20.79 -11.31
CA LEU A 352 -6.50 -21.83 -12.16
C LEU A 352 -5.56 -23.04 -12.17
N ASP A 353 -6.14 -24.24 -12.10
CA ASP A 353 -5.39 -25.48 -12.21
C ASP A 353 -5.17 -25.82 -13.69
N ILE A 354 -4.25 -25.09 -14.33
CA ILE A 354 -3.86 -25.28 -15.73
C ILE A 354 -2.33 -25.23 -15.86
N ALA A 355 -1.78 -26.13 -16.68
CA ALA A 355 -0.36 -26.46 -16.68
C ALA A 355 0.60 -25.27 -16.95
N ASN A 356 0.16 -24.28 -17.72
CA ASN A 356 1.01 -23.17 -18.18
C ASN A 356 0.61 -21.79 -17.66
N LEU A 357 -0.25 -21.69 -16.63
CA LEU A 357 -0.69 -20.40 -16.07
C LEU A 357 0.50 -19.50 -15.68
N ALA A 358 1.48 -20.08 -14.99
CA ALA A 358 2.64 -19.37 -14.45
C ALA A 358 3.49 -18.67 -15.53
N ARG A 359 3.44 -19.12 -16.79
CA ARG A 359 4.15 -18.48 -17.91
C ARG A 359 3.57 -17.11 -18.28
N PHE A 360 2.31 -16.87 -17.93
CA PHE A 360 1.56 -15.66 -18.30
C PHE A 360 1.28 -14.74 -17.11
N GLU A 361 1.63 -15.17 -15.88
CA GLU A 361 1.53 -14.34 -14.68
C GLU A 361 2.55 -13.19 -14.75
N GLY A 362 2.14 -11.99 -14.32
CA GLY A 362 3.00 -10.80 -14.30
C GLY A 362 2.98 -9.97 -15.59
N THR A 363 2.50 -10.53 -16.70
CA THR A 363 2.34 -9.82 -17.99
C THR A 363 0.88 -9.67 -18.39
N CYS A 364 0.14 -10.78 -18.45
CA CYS A 364 -1.18 -10.83 -19.09
C CYS A 364 -2.25 -11.54 -18.27
N VAL A 365 -1.87 -12.30 -17.24
CA VAL A 365 -2.79 -12.84 -16.23
C VAL A 365 -2.77 -11.93 -14.99
N HIS A 366 -3.93 -11.40 -14.65
CA HIS A 366 -4.11 -10.38 -13.62
C HIS A 366 -5.04 -10.84 -12.50
N TYR A 367 -4.71 -10.48 -11.27
CA TYR A 367 -5.51 -10.76 -10.07
C TYR A 367 -6.14 -9.49 -9.47
N TRP A 368 -6.14 -8.41 -10.25
CA TRP A 368 -6.69 -7.10 -9.92
C TRP A 368 -7.02 -6.36 -11.22
N ALA A 369 -7.73 -5.25 -11.12
CA ALA A 369 -8.00 -4.35 -12.24
C ALA A 369 -7.74 -2.91 -11.80
N SER A 370 -6.63 -2.33 -12.25
CA SER A 370 -6.19 -0.97 -11.90
C SER A 370 -6.09 -0.09 -13.16
N PRO A 371 -5.80 1.23 -13.00
CA PRO A 371 -5.50 2.11 -14.14
C PRO A 371 -4.39 1.63 -15.06
N ILE A 372 -3.43 0.83 -14.57
CA ILE A 372 -2.38 0.24 -15.39
C ILE A 372 -2.99 -0.79 -16.34
N GLU A 373 -3.70 -1.80 -15.82
CA GLU A 373 -4.34 -2.82 -16.67
C GLU A 373 -5.44 -2.20 -17.55
N GLY A 374 -6.16 -1.18 -17.06
CA GLY A 374 -7.12 -0.44 -17.85
C GLY A 374 -6.51 0.18 -19.11
N ARG A 375 -5.29 0.75 -19.02
CA ARG A 375 -4.56 1.25 -20.20
C ARG A 375 -4.10 0.12 -21.12
N LEU A 376 -3.58 -0.96 -20.56
CA LEU A 376 -3.12 -2.12 -21.34
C LEU A 376 -4.26 -2.77 -22.14
N CYS A 377 -5.47 -2.77 -21.60
CA CYS A 377 -6.66 -3.37 -22.21
C CYS A 377 -7.39 -2.46 -23.22
N ALA A 378 -6.89 -1.23 -23.47
CA ALA A 378 -7.54 -0.27 -24.35
C ALA A 378 -7.78 -0.86 -25.74
N ASP A 379 -9.01 -0.73 -26.25
CA ASP A 379 -9.46 -1.25 -27.55
C ASP A 379 -9.34 -2.78 -27.75
N GLN A 380 -9.09 -3.54 -26.69
CA GLN A 380 -8.95 -5.01 -26.73
C GLN A 380 -10.19 -5.75 -26.20
N GLU A 381 -10.30 -7.04 -26.55
CA GLU A 381 -11.22 -7.97 -25.87
C GLU A 381 -10.47 -8.67 -24.73
N VAL A 382 -11.10 -8.75 -23.57
CA VAL A 382 -10.51 -9.33 -22.35
C VAL A 382 -11.40 -10.41 -21.76
N ALA A 383 -10.80 -11.39 -21.08
CA ALA A 383 -11.52 -12.43 -20.35
C ALA A 383 -11.43 -12.18 -18.84
N LEU A 384 -12.54 -12.32 -18.13
CA LEU A 384 -12.61 -12.24 -16.67
C LEU A 384 -13.33 -13.46 -16.12
N VAL A 385 -12.72 -14.14 -15.14
CA VAL A 385 -13.29 -15.33 -14.51
C VAL A 385 -13.70 -15.02 -13.08
N GLY A 386 -14.99 -15.15 -12.76
CA GLY A 386 -15.49 -14.96 -11.41
C GLY A 386 -16.96 -14.55 -11.37
N ALA A 387 -17.61 -14.77 -10.21
CA ALA A 387 -19.02 -14.44 -9.99
C ALA A 387 -19.29 -13.71 -8.66
N GLY A 388 -18.24 -13.33 -7.92
CA GLY A 388 -18.34 -12.55 -6.69
C GLY A 388 -18.34 -11.04 -6.95
N ASN A 389 -18.46 -10.25 -5.88
CA ASN A 389 -18.45 -8.78 -5.99
C ASN A 389 -17.18 -8.22 -6.65
N SER A 390 -16.00 -8.74 -6.30
CA SER A 390 -14.74 -8.31 -6.90
C SER A 390 -14.72 -8.50 -8.42
N ALA A 391 -15.23 -9.64 -8.89
CA ALA A 391 -15.37 -9.94 -10.32
C ALA A 391 -16.32 -8.94 -11.00
N GLY A 392 -17.47 -8.65 -10.39
CA GLY A 392 -18.43 -7.71 -10.93
C GLY A 392 -17.92 -6.27 -10.99
N GLN A 393 -17.22 -5.81 -9.94
CA GLN A 393 -16.58 -4.49 -9.92
C GLN A 393 -15.50 -4.37 -11.01
N ALA A 394 -14.65 -5.39 -11.14
CA ALA A 394 -13.61 -5.43 -12.16
C ALA A 394 -14.20 -5.49 -13.57
N ALA A 395 -15.26 -6.26 -13.81
CA ALA A 395 -15.93 -6.33 -15.10
C ALA A 395 -16.50 -4.97 -15.54
N VAL A 396 -17.19 -4.26 -14.63
CA VAL A 396 -17.73 -2.92 -14.90
C VAL A 396 -16.61 -1.89 -15.14
N TYR A 397 -15.51 -1.98 -14.39
CA TYR A 397 -14.35 -1.10 -14.57
C TYR A 397 -13.66 -1.34 -15.92
N LEU A 398 -13.39 -2.61 -16.26
CA LEU A 398 -12.74 -2.96 -17.52
C LEU A 398 -13.63 -2.62 -18.71
N ALA A 399 -14.95 -2.74 -18.60
CA ALA A 399 -15.88 -2.36 -19.64
C ALA A 399 -15.82 -0.88 -20.04
N SER A 400 -15.33 0.02 -19.17
CA SER A 400 -15.11 1.42 -19.56
C SER A 400 -13.76 1.69 -20.23
N HIS A 401 -12.93 0.67 -20.42
CA HIS A 401 -11.58 0.79 -21.01
C HIS A 401 -11.37 -0.18 -22.19
N ALA A 402 -11.88 -1.40 -22.08
CA ALA A 402 -11.77 -2.45 -23.08
C ALA A 402 -12.91 -2.39 -24.11
N ARG A 403 -12.64 -2.88 -25.32
CA ARG A 403 -13.64 -3.02 -26.40
C ARG A 403 -14.75 -3.99 -25.99
N LYS A 404 -14.39 -5.09 -25.33
CA LYS A 404 -15.33 -6.13 -24.87
C LYS A 404 -14.79 -6.89 -23.66
N VAL A 405 -15.68 -7.26 -22.73
CA VAL A 405 -15.35 -8.09 -21.56
C VAL A 405 -16.14 -9.39 -21.62
N ALA A 406 -15.47 -10.53 -21.75
CA ALA A 406 -16.06 -11.84 -21.58
C ALA A 406 -16.02 -12.23 -20.09
N LEU A 407 -17.16 -12.20 -19.42
CA LEU A 407 -17.32 -12.55 -18.01
C LEU A 407 -17.72 -14.02 -17.85
N LEU A 408 -16.75 -14.87 -17.52
CA LEU A 408 -16.93 -16.31 -17.35
C LEU A 408 -17.28 -16.64 -15.88
N ALA A 409 -18.39 -17.34 -15.69
CA ALA A 409 -18.83 -17.85 -14.40
C ALA A 409 -19.09 -19.36 -14.46
N ARG A 410 -18.52 -20.11 -13.50
CA ARG A 410 -18.77 -21.57 -13.40
C ARG A 410 -20.19 -21.90 -12.96
N GLY A 411 -20.81 -21.02 -12.16
CA GLY A 411 -22.19 -21.17 -11.70
C GLY A 411 -23.20 -20.82 -12.80
N GLY A 412 -24.47 -21.20 -12.58
CA GLY A 412 -25.55 -20.92 -13.53
C GLY A 412 -26.07 -19.48 -13.50
N SER A 413 -25.71 -18.68 -12.50
CA SER A 413 -26.11 -17.27 -12.37
C SER A 413 -25.12 -16.46 -11.54
N LEU A 414 -25.00 -15.16 -11.86
CA LEU A 414 -24.27 -14.19 -11.05
C LEU A 414 -25.01 -13.82 -9.76
N ASP A 415 -26.35 -13.90 -9.74
CA ASP A 415 -27.18 -13.53 -8.59
C ASP A 415 -26.92 -14.39 -7.34
N ALA A 416 -26.30 -15.57 -7.50
CA ALA A 416 -26.01 -16.48 -6.38
C ALA A 416 -24.99 -15.93 -5.38
N SER A 417 -24.05 -15.08 -5.84
CA SER A 417 -22.94 -14.58 -5.01
C SER A 417 -22.64 -13.09 -5.18
N MET A 418 -23.12 -12.47 -6.25
CA MET A 418 -22.87 -11.07 -6.55
C MET A 418 -23.97 -10.17 -5.98
N SER A 419 -23.60 -9.02 -5.43
CA SER A 419 -24.56 -8.00 -5.01
C SER A 419 -25.43 -7.52 -6.17
N ARG A 420 -26.74 -7.38 -5.91
CA ARG A 420 -27.75 -7.07 -6.94
C ARG A 420 -27.40 -5.87 -7.82
N TYR A 421 -26.90 -4.78 -7.23
CA TYR A 421 -26.57 -3.57 -7.99
C TYR A 421 -25.47 -3.80 -9.06
N LEU A 422 -24.52 -4.71 -8.80
CA LEU A 422 -23.47 -5.07 -9.78
C LEU A 422 -24.06 -5.90 -10.90
N VAL A 423 -24.95 -6.85 -10.59
CA VAL A 423 -25.66 -7.64 -11.60
C VAL A 423 -26.45 -6.72 -12.55
N GLU A 424 -27.16 -5.73 -12.01
CA GLU A 424 -27.89 -4.75 -12.83
C GLU A 424 -26.95 -3.88 -13.70
N ARG A 425 -25.82 -3.43 -13.14
CA ARG A 425 -24.81 -2.68 -13.93
C ARG A 425 -24.20 -3.51 -15.04
N ILE A 426 -23.91 -4.78 -14.80
CA ILE A 426 -23.39 -5.70 -15.81
C ILE A 426 -24.40 -5.88 -16.94
N LYS A 427 -25.67 -6.11 -16.60
CA LYS A 427 -26.76 -6.23 -17.60
C LYS A 427 -26.95 -4.96 -18.43
N ALA A 428 -26.73 -3.79 -17.82
CA ALA A 428 -26.85 -2.51 -18.52
C ALA A 428 -25.67 -2.18 -19.45
N GLN A 429 -24.57 -2.93 -19.41
CA GLN A 429 -23.38 -2.70 -20.23
C GLN A 429 -23.37 -3.59 -21.48
N PRO A 430 -23.52 -3.04 -22.69
CA PRO A 430 -23.66 -3.84 -23.91
C PRO A 430 -22.36 -4.54 -24.35
N ASN A 431 -21.21 -4.08 -23.85
CA ASN A 431 -19.90 -4.66 -24.16
C ASN A 431 -19.43 -5.70 -23.13
N ILE A 432 -20.28 -6.10 -22.17
CA ILE A 432 -20.03 -7.23 -21.27
C ILE A 432 -20.83 -8.44 -21.76
N GLU A 433 -20.14 -9.52 -22.09
CA GLU A 433 -20.73 -10.81 -22.45
C GLU A 433 -20.65 -11.75 -21.25
N VAL A 434 -21.79 -12.16 -20.70
CA VAL A 434 -21.83 -13.07 -19.54
C VAL A 434 -21.94 -14.52 -20.02
N LEU A 435 -20.94 -15.33 -19.67
CA LEU A 435 -20.82 -16.74 -20.02
C LEU A 435 -20.94 -17.60 -18.75
N THR A 436 -22.16 -18.07 -18.45
CA THR A 436 -22.41 -18.95 -17.29
C THR A 436 -22.09 -20.41 -17.62
N GLY A 437 -21.93 -21.25 -16.59
CA GLY A 437 -21.53 -22.65 -16.73
C GLY A 437 -20.20 -22.86 -17.47
N THR A 438 -19.35 -21.83 -17.55
CA THR A 438 -18.17 -21.81 -18.42
C THR A 438 -16.89 -21.77 -17.60
N GLU A 439 -15.88 -22.51 -18.06
CA GLU A 439 -14.55 -22.56 -17.43
C GLU A 439 -13.42 -22.46 -18.46
N ILE A 440 -12.32 -21.83 -18.06
CA ILE A 440 -11.08 -21.81 -18.82
C ILE A 440 -10.48 -23.21 -18.86
N GLU A 441 -10.08 -23.67 -20.04
CA GLU A 441 -9.43 -24.96 -20.25
C GLU A 441 -7.96 -24.81 -20.59
N ALA A 442 -7.61 -23.85 -21.44
CA ALA A 442 -6.22 -23.66 -21.89
C ALA A 442 -5.92 -22.21 -22.23
N LEU A 443 -4.64 -21.87 -22.13
CA LEU A 443 -4.04 -20.61 -22.52
C LEU A 443 -2.95 -20.90 -23.53
N ASP A 444 -2.87 -20.15 -24.63
CA ASP A 444 -1.81 -20.30 -25.63
C ASP A 444 -1.16 -18.95 -25.92
N GLY A 445 0.15 -18.96 -26.14
CA GLY A 445 0.96 -17.76 -26.33
C GLY A 445 2.46 -18.02 -26.34
N GLU A 446 3.22 -16.99 -26.70
CA GLU A 446 4.68 -17.05 -26.93
C GLU A 446 5.38 -16.03 -26.03
N GLU A 447 6.59 -16.36 -25.56
CA GLU A 447 7.43 -15.44 -24.76
C GLU A 447 6.74 -14.82 -23.51
N GLY A 448 5.79 -15.56 -22.92
CA GLY A 448 5.03 -15.09 -21.76
C GLY A 448 3.89 -14.11 -22.10
N ASN A 449 3.64 -13.86 -23.38
CA ASN A 449 2.52 -13.08 -23.88
C ASN A 449 1.37 -14.00 -24.29
N LEU A 450 0.18 -13.75 -23.75
CA LEU A 450 -1.03 -14.50 -24.09
C LEU A 450 -1.53 -14.12 -25.49
N GLY A 451 -1.73 -15.12 -26.34
CA GLY A 451 -2.29 -14.96 -27.68
C GLY A 451 -3.77 -15.33 -27.74
N THR A 452 -4.14 -16.46 -27.14
CA THR A 452 -5.52 -16.96 -27.14
C THR A 452 -5.92 -17.57 -25.80
N VAL A 453 -7.23 -17.54 -25.55
CA VAL A 453 -7.87 -18.19 -24.40
C VAL A 453 -8.92 -19.16 -24.92
N ARG A 454 -8.88 -20.40 -24.41
CA ARG A 454 -9.88 -21.43 -24.69
C ARG A 454 -10.69 -21.74 -23.44
N TRP A 455 -12.01 -21.78 -23.60
CA TRP A 455 -12.95 -22.17 -22.55
C TRP A 455 -13.99 -23.14 -23.05
N ARG A 456 -14.60 -23.86 -22.11
CA ARG A 456 -15.63 -24.87 -22.36
C ARG A 456 -16.88 -24.57 -21.54
N ASN A 457 -18.03 -24.71 -22.16
CA ASN A 457 -19.30 -24.78 -21.44
C ASN A 457 -19.48 -26.19 -20.86
N ARG A 458 -19.64 -26.29 -19.54
CA ARG A 458 -19.71 -27.58 -18.82
C ARG A 458 -20.95 -28.40 -19.16
N ALA A 459 -22.06 -27.76 -19.52
CA ALA A 459 -23.32 -28.44 -19.79
C ALA A 459 -23.39 -28.96 -21.24
N SER A 460 -22.98 -28.15 -22.21
CA SER A 460 -23.04 -28.52 -23.63
C SER A 460 -21.75 -29.17 -24.14
N GLY A 461 -20.64 -29.04 -23.43
CA GLY A 461 -19.32 -29.43 -23.91
C GLY A 461 -18.74 -28.53 -25.01
N ALA A 462 -19.45 -27.46 -25.41
CA ALA A 462 -19.01 -26.57 -26.47
C ALA A 462 -17.73 -25.82 -26.07
N GLU A 463 -16.70 -25.92 -26.91
CA GLU A 463 -15.43 -25.22 -26.75
C GLU A 463 -15.41 -23.94 -27.59
N THR A 464 -14.81 -22.90 -27.05
CA THR A 464 -14.63 -21.61 -27.75
C THR A 464 -13.21 -21.12 -27.50
N THR A 465 -12.54 -20.72 -28.57
CA THR A 465 -11.21 -20.11 -28.53
C THR A 465 -11.33 -18.68 -29.05
N ARG A 466 -10.78 -17.71 -28.31
CA ARG A 466 -10.75 -16.30 -28.73
C ARG A 466 -9.35 -15.70 -28.63
N PRO A 467 -8.98 -14.77 -29.54
CA PRO A 467 -7.71 -14.04 -29.48
C PRO A 467 -7.78 -12.97 -28.38
N ILE A 468 -7.51 -13.40 -27.14
CA ILE A 468 -7.57 -12.57 -25.95
C ILE A 468 -6.17 -12.51 -25.34
N ARG A 469 -5.69 -11.28 -25.11
CA ARG A 469 -4.34 -11.02 -24.60
C ARG A 469 -4.29 -10.76 -23.10
N HIS A 470 -5.44 -10.59 -22.44
CA HIS A 470 -5.50 -10.32 -21.01
C HIS A 470 -6.60 -11.15 -20.33
N LEU A 471 -6.22 -11.84 -19.26
CA LEU A 471 -7.08 -12.69 -18.45
C LEU A 471 -7.09 -12.20 -17.00
N PHE A 472 -8.29 -12.03 -16.43
CA PHE A 472 -8.48 -11.56 -15.06
C PHE A 472 -9.11 -12.66 -14.19
N LEU A 473 -8.50 -12.99 -13.04
CA LEU A 473 -8.93 -14.11 -12.19
C LEU A 473 -9.45 -13.65 -10.83
N PHE A 474 -10.74 -13.92 -10.58
CA PHE A 474 -11.48 -13.61 -9.35
C PHE A 474 -12.27 -14.84 -8.85
N ILE A 475 -11.60 -15.97 -8.66
CA ILE A 475 -12.19 -17.32 -8.49
C ILE A 475 -12.22 -17.86 -7.04
N GLY A 476 -12.24 -16.97 -6.05
CA GLY A 476 -12.14 -17.32 -4.62
C GLY A 476 -10.74 -17.07 -4.08
N ALA A 477 -10.54 -17.28 -2.77
CA ALA A 477 -9.29 -16.94 -2.09
C ALA A 477 -8.82 -18.04 -1.12
N ASP A 478 -7.51 -18.20 -1.05
CA ASP A 478 -6.82 -19.08 -0.12
C ASP A 478 -6.07 -18.20 0.92
N PRO A 479 -6.12 -18.53 2.22
CA PRO A 479 -5.58 -17.67 3.27
C PRO A 479 -4.05 -17.62 3.25
N ASN A 480 -3.46 -16.46 3.57
CA ASN A 480 -2.01 -16.29 3.61
C ASN A 480 -1.46 -16.79 4.96
N THR A 481 -1.36 -18.10 5.12
CA THR A 481 -1.00 -18.78 6.39
C THR A 481 0.26 -19.64 6.30
N ASP A 482 0.91 -19.71 5.13
CA ASP A 482 2.10 -20.56 4.90
C ASP A 482 3.21 -20.29 5.94
N TRP A 483 3.41 -19.02 6.33
CA TRP A 483 4.40 -18.58 7.33
C TRP A 483 4.07 -18.98 8.79
N LEU A 484 2.86 -19.46 9.05
CA LEU A 484 2.44 -20.01 10.35
C LEU A 484 2.78 -21.50 10.47
N ALA A 485 3.36 -22.10 9.43
CA ALA A 485 3.84 -23.47 9.50
C ALA A 485 4.74 -23.65 10.73
N ASN A 486 4.52 -24.74 11.47
CA ASN A 486 5.31 -25.12 12.64
C ASN A 486 5.29 -24.15 13.83
N CYS A 487 4.42 -23.12 13.83
CA CYS A 487 4.33 -22.16 14.94
C CYS A 487 3.25 -22.50 15.97
N GLY A 488 2.51 -23.60 15.79
CA GLY A 488 1.48 -24.09 16.73
C GLY A 488 0.12 -23.36 16.66
N VAL A 489 -0.09 -22.51 15.65
CA VAL A 489 -1.39 -21.89 15.38
C VAL A 489 -2.30 -22.87 14.63
N ALA A 490 -3.49 -23.13 15.17
CA ALA A 490 -4.45 -24.07 14.60
C ALA A 490 -5.17 -23.47 13.38
N LEU A 491 -5.22 -24.23 12.29
CA LEU A 491 -5.93 -23.89 11.06
C LEU A 491 -7.17 -24.78 10.87
N ASP A 492 -8.18 -24.31 10.14
CA ASP A 492 -9.30 -25.11 9.67
C ASP A 492 -8.90 -25.99 8.46
N ALA A 493 -9.79 -26.88 8.00
CA ALA A 493 -9.50 -27.77 6.88
C ALA A 493 -9.23 -27.06 5.54
N ARG A 494 -9.49 -25.74 5.47
CA ARG A 494 -9.23 -24.89 4.29
C ARG A 494 -8.04 -23.95 4.53
N GLY A 495 -7.29 -24.13 5.63
CA GLY A 495 -6.12 -23.34 5.99
C GLY A 495 -6.41 -22.01 6.69
N PHE A 496 -7.65 -21.68 7.07
CA PHE A 496 -7.95 -20.42 7.77
C PHE A 496 -7.63 -20.51 9.26
N VAL A 497 -7.16 -19.42 9.87
CA VAL A 497 -6.79 -19.40 11.29
C VAL A 497 -8.03 -19.55 12.17
N ARG A 498 -8.02 -20.53 13.07
CA ARG A 498 -9.07 -20.75 14.06
C ARG A 498 -8.85 -19.82 15.26
N THR A 499 -9.94 -19.31 15.82
CA THR A 499 -9.91 -18.34 16.94
C THR A 499 -11.09 -18.52 17.89
N GLY A 500 -10.94 -18.05 19.12
CA GLY A 500 -12.05 -17.83 20.05
C GLY A 500 -12.49 -19.07 20.82
N SER A 501 -13.74 -19.02 21.30
CA SER A 501 -14.29 -20.00 22.25
C SER A 501 -14.29 -21.44 21.74
N GLU A 502 -14.31 -21.68 20.43
CA GLU A 502 -14.14 -23.01 19.83
C GLU A 502 -12.78 -23.67 20.16
N LEU A 503 -11.81 -22.87 20.60
CA LEU A 503 -10.49 -23.29 21.06
C LEU A 503 -10.31 -23.13 22.58
N GLY A 504 -11.34 -22.67 23.30
CA GLY A 504 -11.23 -22.27 24.71
C GLY A 504 -10.42 -20.99 24.95
N SER A 505 -10.15 -20.20 23.91
CA SER A 505 -9.38 -18.94 23.98
C SER A 505 -10.27 -17.70 23.99
N ALA A 506 -9.68 -16.53 24.29
CA ALA A 506 -10.41 -15.26 24.21
C ALA A 506 -10.85 -14.96 22.77
N GLN A 507 -11.83 -14.07 22.59
CA GLN A 507 -12.33 -13.71 21.27
C GLN A 507 -11.19 -13.21 20.36
N MET A 508 -11.13 -13.74 19.12
CA MET A 508 -10.05 -13.52 18.13
C MET A 508 -8.66 -14.03 18.52
N GLU A 509 -8.46 -14.56 19.72
CA GLU A 509 -7.22 -15.22 20.13
C GLU A 509 -7.13 -16.60 19.48
N THR A 510 -5.95 -16.96 18.97
CA THR A 510 -5.69 -18.25 18.32
C THR A 510 -5.48 -19.36 19.36
N SER A 511 -5.04 -20.55 18.93
CA SER A 511 -4.58 -21.62 19.83
C SER A 511 -3.31 -21.26 20.61
N ARG A 512 -2.66 -20.14 20.30
CA ARG A 512 -1.42 -19.68 20.92
C ARG A 512 -1.67 -18.37 21.65
N SER A 513 -1.43 -18.34 22.96
CA SER A 513 -1.84 -17.21 23.81
C SER A 513 -1.09 -15.92 23.50
N GLY A 514 -1.79 -14.81 23.30
CA GLY A 514 -1.18 -13.54 22.84
C GLY A 514 -0.93 -13.46 21.33
N VAL A 515 -1.35 -14.48 20.57
CA VAL A 515 -1.43 -14.45 19.12
C VAL A 515 -2.90 -14.40 18.73
N PHE A 516 -3.29 -13.36 18.00
CA PHE A 516 -4.65 -13.09 17.55
C PHE A 516 -4.74 -13.19 16.03
N ALA A 517 -5.93 -13.38 15.49
CA ALA A 517 -6.16 -13.30 14.04
C ALA A 517 -7.44 -12.51 13.72
N ILE A 518 -7.37 -11.70 12.66
CA ILE A 518 -8.44 -10.81 12.22
C ILE A 518 -8.56 -10.75 10.69
N GLY A 519 -9.76 -10.44 10.22
CA GLY A 519 -10.04 -10.24 8.80
C GLY A 519 -9.97 -11.55 8.00
N ASP A 520 -9.63 -11.43 6.72
CA ASP A 520 -9.83 -12.51 5.75
C ASP A 520 -8.94 -13.74 5.95
N VAL A 521 -7.96 -13.70 6.85
CA VAL A 521 -7.18 -14.89 7.23
C VAL A 521 -7.91 -15.78 8.24
N ARG A 522 -8.89 -15.22 8.96
CA ARG A 522 -9.61 -15.88 10.05
C ARG A 522 -10.73 -16.78 9.53
N ALA A 523 -10.93 -17.93 10.17
CA ALA A 523 -12.03 -18.83 9.90
C ALA A 523 -13.37 -18.17 10.30
N GLY A 524 -14.39 -18.28 9.44
CA GLY A 524 -15.72 -17.74 9.71
C GLY A 524 -15.87 -16.21 9.63
N SER A 525 -14.82 -15.46 9.25
CA SER A 525 -14.94 -14.01 9.02
C SER A 525 -15.86 -13.70 7.84
N VAL A 526 -16.51 -12.53 7.85
CA VAL A 526 -17.52 -12.12 6.84
C VAL A 526 -16.94 -11.79 5.46
N LYS A 527 -15.60 -11.68 5.31
CA LYS A 527 -14.88 -11.36 4.05
C LYS A 527 -15.39 -10.05 3.40
N ARG A 528 -15.48 -8.99 4.21
CA ARG A 528 -15.93 -7.65 3.80
C ARG A 528 -15.02 -6.60 4.40
N VAL A 529 -14.75 -5.51 3.67
CA VAL A 529 -13.89 -4.40 4.12
C VAL A 529 -14.37 -3.83 5.46
N ALA A 530 -15.65 -3.49 5.59
CA ALA A 530 -16.19 -2.93 6.84
C ALA A 530 -16.11 -3.91 8.03
N ALA A 531 -16.33 -5.21 7.79
CA ALA A 531 -16.20 -6.23 8.83
C ALA A 531 -14.73 -6.42 9.24
N ALA A 532 -13.81 -6.42 8.28
CA ALA A 532 -12.37 -6.49 8.53
C ALA A 532 -11.88 -5.29 9.37
N VAL A 533 -12.34 -4.08 9.05
CA VAL A 533 -12.07 -2.87 9.87
C VAL A 533 -12.64 -3.02 11.27
N GLY A 534 -13.87 -3.54 11.40
CA GLY A 534 -14.50 -3.81 12.69
C GLY A 534 -13.71 -4.80 13.55
N GLU A 535 -13.26 -5.92 12.97
CA GLU A 535 -12.40 -6.89 13.67
C GLU A 535 -11.06 -6.27 14.09
N GLY A 536 -10.47 -5.40 13.24
CA GLY A 536 -9.26 -4.66 13.56
C GLY A 536 -9.42 -3.70 14.75
N ALA A 537 -10.54 -3.01 14.87
CA ALA A 537 -10.83 -2.22 16.06
C ALA A 537 -11.06 -3.12 17.30
N GLN A 538 -11.82 -4.20 17.12
CA GLN A 538 -12.24 -5.08 18.21
C GLN A 538 -11.06 -5.80 18.88
N VAL A 539 -10.03 -6.20 18.12
CA VAL A 539 -8.91 -6.99 18.66
C VAL A 539 -8.07 -6.20 19.68
N VAL A 540 -8.09 -4.88 19.62
CA VAL A 540 -7.29 -4.02 20.53
C VAL A 540 -7.73 -4.17 21.98
N ALA A 541 -9.03 -4.34 22.24
CA ALA A 541 -9.51 -4.65 23.59
C ALA A 541 -8.96 -5.99 24.11
N ALA A 542 -8.84 -7.00 23.24
CA ALA A 542 -8.27 -8.30 23.59
C ALA A 542 -6.75 -8.21 23.82
N LEU A 543 -6.04 -7.37 23.05
CA LEU A 543 -4.62 -7.08 23.26
C LEU A 543 -4.38 -6.45 24.64
N HIS A 544 -5.11 -5.41 25.01
CA HIS A 544 -4.99 -4.80 26.34
C HIS A 544 -5.25 -5.80 27.47
N ALA A 545 -6.31 -6.61 27.35
CA ALA A 545 -6.62 -7.64 28.33
C ALA A 545 -5.51 -8.71 28.43
N TYR A 546 -4.86 -9.05 27.33
CA TYR A 546 -3.71 -9.96 27.33
C TYR A 546 -2.47 -9.33 28.00
N LEU A 547 -2.08 -8.13 27.57
CA LEU A 547 -0.88 -7.46 28.08
C LEU A 547 -0.99 -7.18 29.58
N ALA A 548 -2.16 -6.75 30.07
CA ALA A 548 -2.41 -6.55 31.49
C ALA A 548 -2.27 -7.84 32.33
N ARG A 549 -2.69 -8.99 31.78
CA ARG A 549 -2.50 -10.31 32.43
C ARG A 549 -1.05 -10.77 32.38
N ALA A 550 -0.34 -10.50 31.28
CA ALA A 550 1.05 -10.86 31.10
C ALA A 550 2.00 -10.06 32.03
N ASP A 551 1.60 -8.84 32.41
CA ASP A 551 2.32 -7.96 33.34
C ASP A 551 1.96 -8.18 34.82
N ALA A 552 0.90 -8.93 35.09
CA ALA A 552 0.53 -9.24 36.47
C ALA A 552 1.65 -10.09 37.12
N PRO A 553 2.15 -9.73 38.32
CA PRO A 553 3.15 -10.53 39.00
C PRO A 553 2.60 -11.94 39.21
N GLN A 554 3.36 -12.96 38.79
CA GLN A 554 3.01 -14.35 39.09
C GLN A 554 2.99 -14.49 40.61
N THR A 555 1.80 -14.40 41.21
CA THR A 555 1.62 -14.74 42.61
C THR A 555 1.96 -16.21 42.73
N ALA A 556 3.14 -16.50 43.28
CA ALA A 556 3.55 -17.84 43.66
C ALA A 556 2.40 -18.47 44.45
N GLY A 557 1.76 -19.48 43.86
CA GLY A 557 0.74 -20.26 44.54
C GLY A 557 1.33 -20.75 45.85
N ARG A 558 0.72 -20.36 46.97
CA ARG A 558 0.98 -21.03 48.24
C ARG A 558 0.55 -22.50 48.08
N PRO A 559 1.39 -23.45 48.51
CA PRO A 559 1.12 -24.88 48.39
C PRO A 559 -0.14 -25.32 49.13
#